data_AF-A0A7X0KN91-F1
#
_entry.id   AF-A0A7X0KN91-F1
#
_cell.length_a   1.000
_cell.length_b   1.000
_cell.length_c   1.000
_cell.angle_alpha   90.00
_cell.angle_beta   90.00
_cell.angle_gamma   90.00
#
_symmetry.space_group_name_H-M   'P 1'
#
loop_
_entity.id
_entity.type
_entity.pdbx_description
1 polymer ?
#
loop_
_entity_poly.entity_id
_entity_poly.type
_entity_poly.pdbx_seq_one_letter_code
_entity_poly.pdbx_strand_id
1 'polypeptide(L)'
;MSGIVARLTAAEYNPVMEGRHIKAARAMLGLSQTDLCKLAGVSRATLNDLENDTGDPRRSSALAVEMALREKGANFIDDGEKIGVTMPKAPLV
;
A
#
# COMPACT_ATOMS: atom_id res chain seq x y z
N MET A 1 -16.57 -18.37 -0.70
CA MET A 1 -16.08 -17.56 0.44
C MET A 1 -15.43 -16.31 -0.13
N SER A 2 -16.29 -15.35 -0.49
CA SER A 2 -16.30 -13.96 0.00
C SER A 2 -15.23 -13.10 -0.69
N GLY A 3 -15.43 -12.51 -1.87
CA GLY A 3 -16.68 -12.03 -2.49
C GLY A 3 -17.04 -10.59 -2.13
N ILE A 4 -16.34 -9.96 -1.18
CA ILE A 4 -16.63 -8.59 -0.71
C ILE A 4 -15.36 -7.74 -0.73
N VAL A 5 -15.02 -7.24 -1.92
CA VAL A 5 -14.57 -5.84 -2.08
C VAL A 5 -15.38 -5.22 -3.22
N ALA A 6 -16.71 -5.40 -3.15
CA ALA A 6 -17.63 -4.72 -4.03
C ALA A 6 -17.68 -3.23 -3.64
N ARG A 7 -16.99 -2.40 -4.43
CA ARG A 7 -17.15 -0.93 -4.52
C ARG A 7 -17.27 -0.20 -3.18
N LEU A 8 -16.17 -0.11 -2.43
CA LEU A 8 -15.99 1.04 -1.52
C LEU A 8 -15.63 2.26 -2.37
N THR A 9 -16.33 3.37 -2.19
CA THR A 9 -15.91 4.65 -2.76
C THR A 9 -14.62 5.10 -2.06
N ALA A 10 -13.75 5.84 -2.75
CA ALA A 10 -12.49 6.34 -2.15
C ALA A 10 -12.71 7.18 -0.86
N ALA A 11 -13.93 7.67 -0.63
CA ALA A 11 -14.32 8.39 0.57
C ALA A 11 -14.58 7.48 1.79
N GLU A 12 -15.01 6.24 1.56
CA GLU A 12 -15.39 5.25 2.59
C GLU A 12 -14.28 4.22 2.86
N TYR A 13 -13.30 4.13 1.96
CA TYR A 13 -12.14 3.27 2.14
C TYR A 13 -11.21 3.81 3.23
N ASN A 14 -11.07 3.06 4.32
CA ASN A 14 -10.02 3.30 5.31
C ASN A 14 -8.79 2.48 4.90
N PRO A 15 -7.66 3.11 4.51
CA PRO A 15 -6.48 2.36 4.07
C PRO A 15 -6.01 1.42 5.17
N VAL A 16 -6.05 0.12 4.88
CA VAL A 16 -5.44 -0.89 5.75
C VAL A 16 -3.95 -0.95 5.44
N MET A 17 -3.26 0.16 5.62
CA MET A 17 -1.86 0.27 5.26
C MET A 17 -1.12 1.07 6.33
N GLU A 18 -0.44 0.34 7.20
CA GLU A 18 0.54 0.88 8.13
C GLU A 18 1.91 0.99 7.44
N GLY A 19 2.81 1.81 7.99
CA GLY A 19 4.13 2.05 7.44
C GLY A 19 4.95 0.78 7.23
N ARG A 20 4.80 -0.21 8.13
CA ARG A 20 5.42 -1.54 7.96
C ARG A 20 4.92 -2.28 6.72
N HIS A 21 3.66 -2.14 6.32
CA HIS A 21 3.11 -2.75 5.11
C HIS A 21 3.71 -2.10 3.87
N ILE A 22 3.86 -0.78 3.87
CA ILE A 22 4.53 -0.04 2.77
C ILE A 22 5.95 -0.56 2.58
N LYS A 23 6.73 -0.63 3.68
CA LYS A 23 8.11 -1.14 3.65
C LYS A 23 8.19 -2.58 3.13
N ALA A 24 7.32 -3.46 3.63
CA ALA A 24 7.27 -4.86 3.20
C ALA A 24 6.91 -5.00 1.72
N ALA A 25 5.84 -4.33 1.26
CA ALA A 25 5.43 -4.31 -0.13
C ALA A 25 6.57 -3.85 -1.05
N ARG A 26 7.20 -2.73 -0.66
CA ARG A 26 8.28 -2.12 -1.41
C ARG A 26 9.51 -3.05 -1.51
N ALA A 27 9.85 -3.73 -0.41
CA ALA A 27 10.93 -4.72 -0.40
C ALA A 27 10.63 -5.93 -1.30
N MET A 28 9.42 -6.49 -1.24
CA MET A 28 9.02 -7.62 -2.09
C MET A 28 8.99 -7.25 -3.58
N LEU A 29 8.64 -6.00 -3.90
CA LEU A 29 8.61 -5.47 -5.27
C LEU A 29 9.98 -4.98 -5.77
N GLY A 30 11.03 -5.00 -4.94
CA GLY A 30 12.36 -4.50 -5.30
C GLY A 30 12.41 -2.99 -5.55
N LEU A 31 11.50 -2.22 -4.95
CA LEU A 31 11.39 -0.78 -5.16
C LEU A 31 12.25 0.00 -4.14
N SER A 32 12.90 1.07 -4.58
CA SER A 32 13.42 2.08 -3.65
C SER A 32 12.29 3.03 -3.20
N GLN A 33 12.49 3.76 -2.10
CA GLN A 33 11.56 4.83 -1.71
C GLN A 33 11.41 5.89 -2.82
N THR A 34 12.48 6.14 -3.58
CA THR A 34 12.45 7.09 -4.71
C THR A 34 11.58 6.59 -5.85
N ASP A 35 11.61 5.28 -6.15
CA ASP A 35 10.75 4.69 -7.18
C ASP A 35 9.29 4.77 -6.78
N LEU A 36 8.97 4.45 -5.52
CA LEU A 36 7.61 4.53 -5.00
C LEU A 36 7.09 5.98 -5.00
N CYS A 37 7.92 6.96 -4.62
CA CYS A 37 7.54 8.37 -4.71
C CYS A 37 7.15 8.78 -6.14
N LYS A 38 7.94 8.36 -7.13
CA LYS A 38 7.66 8.65 -8.56
C LYS A 38 6.36 8.00 -9.02
N LEU A 39 6.12 6.75 -8.63
CA LEU A 39 4.90 6.01 -8.99
C LEU A 39 3.65 6.62 -8.34
N ALA A 40 3.73 6.98 -7.05
CA ALA A 40 2.61 7.49 -6.29
C ALA A 40 2.39 9.01 -6.42
N GLY A 41 3.32 9.75 -7.03
CA GLY A 41 3.22 11.20 -7.14
C GLY A 41 3.30 11.94 -5.80
N VAL A 42 4.04 11.39 -4.82
CA VAL A 42 4.22 11.96 -3.48
C VAL A 42 5.66 12.40 -3.23
N SER A 43 5.85 13.30 -2.26
CA SER A 43 7.20 13.71 -1.86
C SER A 43 7.91 12.61 -1.05
N ARG A 44 9.25 12.66 -1.03
CA ARG A 44 10.09 11.78 -0.19
C ARG A 44 9.81 11.94 1.30
N ALA A 45 9.56 13.16 1.77
CA ALA A 45 9.20 13.42 3.16
C ALA A 45 7.86 12.78 3.50
N THR A 46 6.85 12.98 2.65
CA THR A 46 5.52 12.36 2.82
C THR A 46 5.60 10.83 2.85
N LEU A 47 6.38 10.21 1.94
CA LEU A 47 6.56 8.76 1.98
C LEU A 47 7.30 8.30 3.24
N ASN A 48 8.29 9.05 3.71
CA ASN A 48 9.00 8.73 4.94
C ASN A 48 8.08 8.79 6.17
N ASP A 49 7.22 9.79 6.24
CA ASP A 49 6.23 9.93 7.32
C ASP A 49 5.24 8.77 7.30
N LEU A 50 4.70 8.43 6.12
CA LEU A 50 3.85 7.26 5.92
C LEU A 50 4.54 5.94 6.32
N GLU A 51 5.79 5.74 5.91
CA GLU A 51 6.56 4.52 6.19
C GLU A 51 6.90 4.34 7.69
N ASN A 52 6.89 5.42 8.47
CA ASN A 52 7.19 5.39 9.90
C ASN A 52 5.97 5.61 10.79
N ASP A 53 4.77 5.70 10.21
CA ASP A 53 3.53 5.99 10.94
C ASP A 53 3.64 7.30 11.76
N THR A 54 4.36 8.29 11.22
CA THR A 54 4.59 9.59 11.86
C THR A 54 3.90 10.73 11.11
N GLY A 55 3.73 11.86 11.80
CA GLY A 55 3.10 13.04 11.22
C GLY A 55 1.58 12.87 11.02
N ASP A 56 1.01 13.71 10.16
CA ASP A 56 -0.39 13.65 9.73
C ASP A 56 -0.46 13.63 8.19
N PRO A 57 -0.02 12.54 7.54
CA PRO A 57 -0.02 12.45 6.09
C PRO A 57 -1.47 12.44 5.58
N ARG A 58 -1.73 13.27 4.57
CA ARG A 58 -3.06 13.39 3.95
C ARG A 58 -3.56 12.01 3.49
N ARG A 59 -4.84 11.70 3.74
CA ARG A 59 -5.50 10.48 3.25
C ARG A 59 -5.27 10.24 1.74
N SER A 60 -5.27 11.30 0.94
CA SER A 60 -5.00 11.22 -0.50
C SER A 60 -3.59 10.71 -0.83
N SER A 61 -2.59 11.05 -0.02
CA SER A 61 -1.22 10.56 -0.18
C SER A 61 -1.09 9.09 0.20
N ALA A 62 -1.73 8.66 1.29
CA ALA A 62 -1.78 7.26 1.69
C ALA A 62 -2.44 6.40 0.59
N LEU A 63 -3.57 6.86 0.06
CA LEU A 63 -4.28 6.19 -1.03
C LEU A 63 -3.43 6.09 -2.31
N ALA A 64 -2.76 7.17 -2.70
CA ALA A 64 -1.90 7.18 -3.88
C ALA A 64 -0.73 6.18 -3.75
N VAL A 65 -0.12 6.09 -2.56
CA VAL A 65 0.93 5.11 -2.27
C VAL A 65 0.39 3.68 -2.35
N GLU A 66 -0.77 3.42 -1.76
CA GLU A 66 -1.38 2.09 -1.80
C GLU A 66 -1.72 1.68 -3.25
N MET A 67 -2.34 2.56 -4.02
CA MET A 67 -2.68 2.31 -5.42
C MET A 67 -1.42 1.99 -6.25
N ALA A 68 -0.35 2.77 -6.09
CA ALA A 68 0.90 2.53 -6.79
C ALA A 68 1.51 1.15 -6.46
N LEU A 69 1.42 0.71 -5.20
CA LEU A 69 1.88 -0.62 -4.78
C LEU A 69 0.99 -1.73 -5.36
N ARG A 70 -0.33 -1.53 -5.37
CA ARG A 70 -1.30 -2.47 -5.96
C ARG A 70 -1.11 -2.64 -7.47
N GLU A 71 -0.88 -1.56 -8.19
CA GLU A 71 -0.58 -1.59 -9.63
C GLU A 71 0.71 -2.37 -9.95
N LYS A 72 1.66 -2.42 -9.01
CA LYS A 72 2.88 -3.22 -9.12
C LYS A 72 2.71 -4.68 -8.66
N GLY A 73 1.53 -5.05 -8.17
CA GLY A 73 1.17 -6.42 -7.84
C GLY A 73 1.16 -6.73 -6.34
N ALA A 74 1.33 -5.75 -5.45
CA ALA A 74 1.08 -5.98 -4.03
C ALA A 74 -0.42 -6.06 -3.74
N ASN A 75 -0.82 -6.87 -2.77
CA ASN A 75 -2.20 -6.90 -2.29
C ASN A 75 -2.22 -6.87 -0.76
N PHE A 76 -2.97 -5.91 -0.21
CA PHE A 76 -3.12 -5.73 1.24
C PHE A 76 -4.36 -6.46 1.73
N ILE A 77 -4.21 -7.15 2.86
CA ILE A 77 -5.27 -7.90 3.53
C ILE A 77 -5.50 -7.35 4.94
N ASP A 78 -6.77 -7.33 5.33
CA ASP A 78 -7.27 -7.16 6.70
C ASP A 78 -8.51 -8.02 6.83
N ASP A 79 -8.47 -9.02 7.70
CA ASP A 79 -9.62 -9.87 8.00
C ASP A 79 -10.16 -9.63 9.42
N GLY A 80 -9.67 -8.60 10.13
CA GLY A 80 -10.01 -8.30 11.51
C GLY A 80 -9.20 -9.10 12.56
N GLU A 81 -8.55 -10.19 12.15
CA GLU A 81 -7.61 -10.96 13.00
C GLU A 81 -6.16 -10.79 12.56
N LYS A 82 -5.94 -10.61 11.26
CA LYS A 82 -4.64 -10.57 10.61
C LYS A 82 -4.62 -9.47 9.56
N ILE A 83 -3.47 -8.82 9.51
CA ILE A 83 -3.10 -7.86 8.48
C ILE A 83 -1.85 -8.34 7.77
N GLY A 84 -1.70 -7.97 6.50
CA GLY A 84 -0.54 -8.37 5.75
C GLY A 84 -0.47 -7.81 4.35
N VAL A 85 0.68 -8.05 3.74
CA VAL A 85 0.93 -7.79 2.32
C VAL A 85 1.26 -9.10 1.65
N THR A 86 0.60 -9.35 0.53
CA THR A 86 0.77 -10.54 -0.30
C THR A 86 1.16 -10.13 -1.71
N MET A 87 1.81 -11.03 -2.43
CA MET A 87 2.06 -10.90 -3.86
C MET A 87 1.58 -12.17 -4.56
N PRO A 88 1.10 -12.08 -5.81
CA PRO A 88 0.86 -13.26 -6.61
C PRO A 88 2.18 -14.01 -6.73
N LYS A 89 2.13 -15.33 -6.49
CA LYS A 89 3.24 -16.20 -6.84
C LYS A 89 3.46 -16.03 -8.34
N ALA A 90 4.65 -15.58 -8.74
CA ALA A 90 5.02 -15.60 -10.15
C ALA A 90 4.72 -17.01 -10.70
N PRO A 91 4.13 -17.15 -11.90
CA PRO A 91 3.90 -18.47 -12.46
C PRO A 91 5.22 -19.24 -12.39
N LEU A 92 5.18 -20.45 -11.85
CA LEU A 92 6.30 -21.37 -11.94
C LEU A 92 6.49 -21.60 -13.43
N VAL A 93 7.47 -20.92 -14.02
CA VAL A 93 7.96 -21.16 -15.37
C VAL A 93 8.70 -22.49 -15.39
#